data_AF-A0A6J4N006-F1
#
_entry.id   AF-A0A6J4N006-F1
#
_cell.length_a   1.000
_cell.length_b   1.000
_cell.length_c   1.000
_cell.angle_alpha   90.00
_cell.angle_beta   90.00
_cell.angle_gamma   90.00
#
_symmetry.space_group_name_H-M   'P 1'
#
loop_
_entity.id
_entity.type
_entity.pdbx_description
1 polymer ?
#
loop_
_entity_poly.entity_id
_entity_poly.type
_entity_poly.pdbx_seq_one_letter_code
_entity_poly.pdbx_strand_id
1 'polypeptide(L)'
;MEPGETILAALGRECREELGVEVEIGALTGWYYHSEFESQVGIFRCRLPGGTDIQLSEEHSDFRWAPIHELGGVQAVRVQAAVDYAGALHAQVF
;
A
#
# COMPACT_ATOMS: atom_id res chain seq x y z
N MET A 1 5.64 -11.34 -3.67
CA MET A 1 5.95 -11.21 -5.10
C MET A 1 6.42 -12.53 -5.64
N GLU A 2 5.84 -12.98 -6.73
CA GLU A 2 6.27 -14.21 -7.37
C GLU A 2 7.51 -14.01 -8.25
N PRO A 3 8.38 -15.03 -8.43
CA PRO A 3 9.50 -14.94 -9.34
C PRO A 3 9.06 -14.59 -10.77
N GLY A 4 9.58 -13.48 -11.31
CA GLY A 4 9.25 -12.99 -12.65
C GLY A 4 8.07 -12.02 -12.71
N GLU A 5 7.40 -11.78 -11.57
CA GLU A 5 6.33 -10.80 -11.46
C GLU A 5 6.90 -9.38 -11.28
N THR A 6 6.29 -8.38 -11.92
CA THR A 6 6.63 -6.98 -11.68
C THR A 6 5.96 -6.50 -10.38
N ILE A 7 6.54 -5.53 -9.69
CA ILE A 7 5.95 -4.96 -8.46
C ILE A 7 4.51 -4.48 -8.69
N LEU A 8 4.23 -3.88 -9.86
CA LEU A 8 2.89 -3.38 -10.20
C LEU A 8 1.90 -4.52 -10.46
N ALA A 9 2.36 -5.61 -11.12
CA ALA A 9 1.53 -6.79 -11.33
C ALA A 9 1.19 -7.48 -10.01
N ALA A 10 2.18 -7.61 -9.11
CA ALA A 10 1.99 -8.14 -7.77
C ALA A 10 0.97 -7.30 -7.00
N LEU A 11 1.16 -5.97 -6.92
CA LEU A 11 0.23 -5.07 -6.23
C LEU A 11 -1.21 -5.21 -6.76
N GLY A 12 -1.40 -5.25 -8.07
CA GLY A 12 -2.73 -5.41 -8.66
C GLY A 12 -3.35 -6.78 -8.36
N ARG A 13 -2.55 -7.84 -8.35
CA ARG A 13 -3.00 -9.19 -7.98
C ARG A 13 -3.37 -9.26 -6.49
N GLU A 14 -2.52 -8.79 -5.58
CA GLU A 14 -2.82 -8.80 -4.14
C GLU A 14 -4.08 -7.97 -3.84
N CYS A 15 -4.27 -6.80 -4.45
CA CYS A 15 -5.51 -6.01 -4.25
C CYS A 15 -6.76 -6.77 -4.72
N ARG A 16 -6.68 -7.55 -5.80
CA ARG A 16 -7.81 -8.41 -6.21
C ARG A 16 -8.03 -9.55 -5.22
N GLU A 17 -6.97 -10.23 -4.81
CA GLU A 17 -7.05 -11.43 -3.98
C GLU A 17 -7.48 -11.10 -2.55
N GLU A 18 -6.92 -10.06 -1.95
CA GLU A 18 -7.14 -9.69 -0.55
C GLU A 18 -8.34 -8.77 -0.34
N LEU A 19 -8.64 -7.87 -1.30
CA LEU A 19 -9.69 -6.86 -1.15
C LEU A 19 -10.86 -7.06 -2.11
N GLY A 20 -10.73 -7.91 -3.13
CA GLY A 20 -11.77 -8.11 -4.16
C GLY A 20 -11.88 -6.95 -5.16
N VAL A 21 -10.85 -6.10 -5.27
CA VAL A 21 -10.95 -4.84 -6.03
C VAL A 21 -9.84 -4.67 -7.07
N GLU A 22 -10.21 -4.04 -8.19
CA GLU A 22 -9.26 -3.52 -9.18
C GLU A 22 -8.96 -2.06 -8.85
N VAL A 23 -7.74 -1.77 -8.40
CA VAL A 23 -7.30 -0.40 -8.10
C VAL A 23 -6.65 0.25 -9.31
N GLU A 24 -6.80 1.57 -9.42
CA GLU A 24 -5.96 2.37 -10.29
C GLU A 24 -4.64 2.65 -9.58
N ILE A 25 -3.56 1.95 -9.97
CA ILE A 25 -2.24 2.10 -9.36
C ILE A 25 -1.60 3.41 -9.83
N GLY A 26 -1.27 4.28 -8.88
CA GLY A 26 -0.60 5.55 -9.13
C GLY A 26 0.90 5.49 -8.80
N ALA A 27 1.44 6.61 -8.30
CA ALA A 27 2.87 6.76 -8.07
C ALA A 27 3.39 5.91 -6.89
N LEU A 28 4.62 5.42 -7.02
CA LEU A 28 5.41 4.96 -5.88
C LEU A 28 5.78 6.19 -5.04
N THR A 29 5.26 6.26 -3.82
CA THR A 29 5.45 7.41 -2.93
C THR A 29 6.46 7.14 -1.83
N GLY A 30 6.65 5.87 -1.47
CA GLY A 30 7.57 5.48 -0.40
C GLY A 30 8.34 4.21 -0.71
N TRP A 31 9.62 4.16 -0.31
CA TRP A 31 10.45 2.97 -0.39
C TRP A 31 11.19 2.74 0.93
N TYR A 32 10.89 1.63 1.60
CA TYR A 32 11.34 1.39 2.96
C TYR A 32 12.07 0.06 3.09
N TYR A 33 13.14 0.03 3.85
CA TYR A 33 13.81 -1.22 4.20
C TYR A 33 13.43 -1.63 5.62
N HIS A 34 12.96 -2.86 5.79
CA HIS A 34 12.69 -3.46 7.08
C HIS A 34 13.82 -4.41 7.44
N SER A 35 14.71 -3.97 8.33
CA SER A 35 15.96 -4.68 8.63
C SER A 35 15.74 -6.06 9.25
N GLU A 36 14.75 -6.21 10.12
CA GLU A 36 14.42 -7.48 10.79
C GLU A 36 14.01 -8.62 9.82
N PHE A 37 13.35 -8.27 8.71
CA PHE A 37 12.85 -9.24 7.72
C PHE A 37 13.69 -9.23 6.43
N GLU A 38 14.77 -8.45 6.40
CA GLU A 38 15.60 -8.22 5.21
C GLU A 38 14.77 -7.88 3.95
N SER A 39 13.68 -7.14 4.13
CA SER A 39 12.67 -6.92 3.10
C SER A 39 12.52 -5.46 2.71
N GLN A 40 12.16 -5.23 1.46
CA GLN A 40 11.84 -3.90 0.93
C GLN A 40 10.33 -3.75 0.83
N VAL A 41 9.81 -2.62 1.28
CA VAL A 41 8.39 -2.27 1.26
C VAL A 41 8.21 -1.02 0.39
N GLY A 42 7.57 -1.20 -0.76
CA GLY A 42 7.12 -0.10 -1.61
C GLY A 42 5.70 0.32 -1.25
N ILE A 43 5.46 1.63 -1.08
CA ILE A 43 4.12 2.18 -0.88
C ILE A 43 3.71 2.93 -2.14
N PHE A 44 2.62 2.48 -2.75
CA PHE A 44 2.01 3.11 -3.93
C PHE A 44 0.75 3.84 -3.51
N ARG A 45 0.54 5.03 -4.08
CA ARG A 45 -0.74 5.72 -3.97
C ARG A 45 -1.68 5.18 -5.04
N CYS A 46 -2.74 4.51 -4.60
CA CYS A 46 -3.76 3.97 -5.50
C CYS A 46 -5.07 4.75 -5.38
N ARG A 47 -5.92 4.64 -6.40
CA ARG A 47 -7.30 5.12 -6.37
C ARG A 47 -8.24 3.93 -6.45
N LEU A 48 -9.23 3.93 -5.56
CA LEU A 48 -10.38 3.03 -5.66
C LEU A 48 -11.43 3.64 -6.59
N PRO A 49 -11.94 2.89 -7.58
CA PRO A 49 -13.08 3.31 -8.36
C PRO A 49 -14.31 3.63 -7.48
N GLY A 50 -15.19 4.50 -7.97
CA GLY A 50 -16.41 4.82 -7.25
C GLY A 50 -17.37 3.64 -7.20
N GLY A 51 -17.99 3.38 -6.05
CA GLY A 51 -18.94 2.28 -5.88
C GLY A 51 -18.30 0.90 -5.75
N THR A 52 -16.98 0.83 -5.55
CA THR A 52 -16.28 -0.41 -5.25
C THR A 52 -16.69 -0.95 -3.87
N ASP A 53 -17.06 -2.22 -3.83
CA ASP A 53 -17.33 -2.96 -2.60
C ASP A 53 -16.09 -3.79 -2.25
N ILE A 54 -15.55 -3.59 -1.04
CA ILE A 54 -14.37 -4.32 -0.57
C ILE A 54 -14.84 -5.65 0.02
N GLN A 55 -14.30 -6.75 -0.50
CA GLN A 55 -14.58 -8.10 -0.05
C GLN A 55 -13.26 -8.72 0.40
N LEU A 56 -13.07 -8.79 1.73
CA LEU A 56 -11.83 -9.29 2.30
C LEU A 56 -11.68 -10.80 2.06
N SER A 57 -10.44 -11.22 1.78
CA SER A 57 -10.05 -12.63 1.89
C SER A 57 -9.91 -13.07 3.34
N GLU A 58 -9.66 -14.36 3.55
CA GLU A 58 -9.41 -14.93 4.88
C GLU A 58 -8.12 -14.41 5.55
N GLU A 59 -7.25 -13.72 4.81
CA GLU A 59 -6.02 -13.13 5.34
C GLU A 59 -6.27 -11.91 6.23
N HIS A 60 -7.45 -11.30 6.12
CA HIS A 60 -7.83 -10.10 6.85
C HIS A 60 -9.16 -10.31 7.58
N SER A 61 -9.23 -9.86 8.84
CA SER A 61 -10.43 -10.02 9.66
C SER A 61 -11.41 -8.86 9.58
N ASP A 62 -10.93 -7.65 9.25
CA ASP A 62 -11.73 -6.43 9.17
C ASP A 62 -10.99 -5.34 8.38
N PHE A 63 -11.74 -4.35 7.89
CA PHE A 63 -11.18 -3.13 7.31
C PHE A 63 -11.99 -1.91 7.73
N ARG A 64 -11.32 -0.75 7.80
CA ARG A 64 -11.99 0.52 8.04
C ARG A 64 -11.32 1.66 7.32
N TRP A 65 -12.12 2.66 6.96
CA TRP A 65 -11.62 3.98 6.61
C TRP A 65 -11.21 4.72 7.89
N ALA A 66 -10.01 5.28 7.92
CA ALA A 66 -9.49 6.01 9.05
C ALA A 66 -8.90 7.35 8.62
N PRO A 67 -9.12 8.45 9.37
CA PRO A 67 -8.37 9.67 9.16
C PRO A 67 -6.91 9.47 9.58
N ILE A 68 -5.99 10.18 8.94
CA ILE A 68 -4.54 10.00 9.11
C ILE A 68 -4.11 10.22 10.57
N HIS A 69 -4.75 11.15 11.29
CA HIS A 69 -4.39 11.45 12.67
C HIS A 69 -4.72 10.33 13.67
N GLU A 70 -5.50 9.32 13.28
CA GLU A 70 -5.73 8.11 14.07
C GLU A 70 -4.64 7.04 13.85
N LEU A 71 -3.77 7.22 12.85
CA LEU A 71 -2.67 6.30 12.59
C LEU A 71 -1.50 6.58 13.54
N GLY A 72 -0.83 5.51 13.98
CA GLY A 72 0.33 5.58 14.85
C GLY A 72 1.61 5.04 14.20
N GLY A 73 2.76 5.43 14.76
CA GLY A 73 4.06 4.89 14.41
C GLY A 73 4.40 4.96 12.93
N VAL A 74 4.93 3.86 12.38
CA VAL A 74 5.39 3.79 10.99
C VAL A 74 4.27 4.01 9.97
N GLN A 75 3.03 3.66 10.30
CA GLN A 75 1.90 3.80 9.37
C GLN A 75 1.55 5.27 9.14
N ALA A 76 1.56 6.10 10.18
CA ALA A 76 1.33 7.53 10.04
C ALA A 76 2.39 8.18 9.14
N VAL A 77 3.66 7.83 9.32
CA VAL A 77 4.77 8.35 8.49
C VAL A 77 4.58 7.96 7.02
N ARG A 78 4.30 6.69 6.74
CA ARG A 78 4.12 6.17 5.37
C ARG A 78 2.94 6.80 4.66
N VAL A 79 1.79 6.91 5.34
CA VAL A 79 0.57 7.48 4.77
C VAL A 79 0.73 8.99 4.57
N GLN A 80 1.33 9.71 5.52
CA GLN A 80 1.58 11.13 5.37
C GLN A 80 2.52 11.42 4.19
N ALA A 81 3.60 10.65 4.04
CA ALA A 81 4.49 10.77 2.89
C ALA A 81 3.78 10.51 1.55
N ALA A 82 2.82 9.57 1.51
CA ALA A 82 2.02 9.30 0.31
C ALA A 82 1.06 10.45 -0.03
N VAL A 83 0.51 11.12 0.99
CA VAL A 83 -0.39 12.26 0.85
C VAL A 83 0.36 13.49 0.37
N ASP A 84 1.54 13.76 0.94
CA ASP A 84 2.40 14.91 0.62
C ASP A 84 3.23 14.70 -0.66
N TYR A 85 3.05 13.57 -1.35
CA TYR A 85 3.81 13.24 -2.55
C TYR A 85 3.60 14.30 -3.65
N ALA A 86 4.68 15.03 -3.93
CA ALA A 86 4.76 16.05 -4.97
C ALA A 86 5.84 15.70 -6.02
N GLY A 87 6.02 14.42 -6.33
CA GLY A 87 7.04 13.91 -7.26
C GLY A 87 8.37 13.51 -6.60
N ALA A 88 8.52 13.71 -5.29
CA ALA A 88 9.67 13.27 -4.53
C ALA A 88 9.35 11.98 -3.76
N LEU A 89 10.09 10.92 -4.05
CA LEU A 89 10.01 9.65 -3.33
C LEU A 89 10.53 9.81 -1.91
N HIS A 90 9.79 9.32 -0.91
CA HIS A 90 10.28 9.24 0.46
C HIS A 90 10.94 7.87 0.70
N ALA A 91 12.14 7.85 1.28
CA ALA A 91 12.84 6.61 1.57
C ALA A 91 13.44 6.61 2.98
N GLN A 92 13.26 5.51 3.72
CA GLN A 92 13.72 5.38 5.10
C GLN A 92 13.99 3.91 5.47
N VAL A 93 14.93 3.69 6.38
CA VAL A 93 15.21 2.38 6.99
C VAL A 93 14.52 2.32 8.36
N PHE A 94 13.88 1.18 8.64
CA PHE A 94 13.28 0.86 9.93
C PHE A 94 13.97 -0.35 10.58
#